data_AF-A0A842RLQ1-F1
#
_entry.id   AF-A0A842RLQ1-F1
#
_cell.length_a   1.000
_cell.length_b   1.000
_cell.length_c   1.000
_cell.angle_alpha   90.00
_cell.angle_beta   90.00
_cell.angle_gamma   90.00
#
_symmetry.space_group_name_H-M   'P 1'
#
loop_
_entity.id
_entity.type
_entity.pdbx_description
1 polymer ?
#
loop_
_entity_poly.entity_id
_entity_poly.type
_entity_poly.pdbx_seq_one_letter_code
_entity_poly.pdbx_strand_id
1 'polypeptide(L)'
;MSLKNIHIKRCDRDNIFKVVKPTFIDIWYPQLQKETIETKFIPITENECKTLIYYGEFRFLIKDKNFSDIKFIKKITNILSKKIQPILEYFNNKAFFRLVGRSAKDSHGFYLKAGLVENIEDIFKQFIDSERLIEDIFLCLKFDYPQKIVLRKWVEIKKHEEFRLIIINKEIKGISQYYYFQNKYFPELVNNIKYYQESIFSYFDKIKDLFELEDYVLDIIYYKDSPKVLEINPLCDWTDPCLFDWKKDDFADFEFRYIKNKKY
;
A
#
# COMPACT_ATOMS: atom_id res chain seq x y z
N MET A 1 31.21 -16.39 5.05
CA MET A 1 30.54 -15.50 6.03
C MET A 1 29.20 -16.14 6.38
N SER A 2 29.01 -16.60 7.61
CA SER A 2 27.75 -17.25 8.01
C SER A 2 26.64 -16.20 8.08
N LEU A 3 25.54 -16.42 7.36
CA LEU A 3 24.27 -15.70 7.51
C LEU A 3 23.77 -15.91 8.95
N LYS A 4 24.24 -15.08 9.88
CA LYS A 4 23.73 -15.05 11.25
C LYS A 4 22.35 -14.41 11.20
N ASN A 5 21.33 -15.23 11.45
CA ASN A 5 19.95 -14.89 11.81
C ASN A 5 19.46 -13.55 11.25
N ILE A 6 18.78 -13.59 10.11
CA ILE A 6 17.87 -12.52 9.71
C ILE A 6 16.76 -12.49 10.77
N HIS A 7 16.99 -11.75 11.85
CA HIS A 7 15.97 -11.46 12.83
C HIS A 7 15.01 -10.48 12.17
N ILE A 8 13.94 -11.00 11.56
CA ILE A 8 12.78 -10.20 11.19
C ILE A 8 12.46 -9.33 12.39
N LYS A 9 12.64 -8.01 12.25
CA LYS A 9 12.52 -7.09 13.37
C LYS A 9 11.09 -7.22 13.89
N ARG A 10 10.95 -7.72 15.12
CA ARG A 10 9.70 -7.61 15.85
C ARG A 10 9.44 -6.12 16.01
N CYS A 11 8.39 -5.62 15.38
CA CYS A 11 8.15 -4.19 15.38
C CYS A 11 7.72 -3.76 16.79
N ASP A 12 8.58 -3.01 17.48
CA ASP A 12 8.28 -2.39 18.76
C ASP A 12 7.38 -1.18 18.53
N ARG A 13 6.32 -1.05 19.34
CA ARG A 13 5.34 0.05 19.25
C ARG A 13 6.00 1.42 19.43
N ASP A 14 7.14 1.49 20.13
CA ASP A 14 7.88 2.74 20.32
C ASP A 14 8.76 3.12 19.11
N ASN A 15 9.05 2.17 18.21
CA ASN A 15 9.86 2.37 17.02
C ASN A 15 9.09 2.21 15.70
N ILE A 16 7.77 1.95 15.75
CA ILE A 16 6.90 1.78 14.57
C ILE A 16 7.16 2.82 13.49
N PHE A 17 7.20 4.10 13.86
CA PHE A 17 7.37 5.18 12.89
C PHE A 17 8.71 5.10 12.16
N LYS A 18 9.80 4.78 12.87
CA LYS A 18 11.13 4.61 12.25
C LYS A 18 11.16 3.43 11.29
N VAL A 19 10.37 2.38 11.55
CA VAL A 19 10.28 1.19 10.71
C VAL A 19 9.45 1.45 9.45
N VAL A 20 8.30 2.13 9.56
CA VAL A 20 7.38 2.33 8.43
C VAL A 20 7.68 3.57 7.60
N LYS A 21 8.20 4.65 8.20
CA LYS A 21 8.44 5.92 7.51
C LYS A 21 9.27 5.76 6.23
N PRO A 22 10.37 4.97 6.21
CA PRO A 22 11.16 4.80 5.00
C PRO A 22 10.37 4.20 3.82
N THR A 23 9.24 3.54 4.09
CA THR A 23 8.42 2.90 3.07
C THR A 23 7.19 3.72 2.68
N PHE A 24 7.05 4.94 3.20
CA PHE A 24 5.98 5.85 2.80
C PHE A 24 6.11 6.25 1.33
N ILE A 25 4.97 6.34 0.63
CA ILE A 25 4.98 6.60 -0.81
C ILE A 25 5.61 7.93 -1.18
N ASP A 26 5.49 8.96 -0.35
CA ASP A 26 6.12 10.25 -0.60
C ASP A 26 7.64 10.24 -0.41
N ILE A 27 8.21 9.20 0.21
CA ILE A 27 9.66 8.98 0.33
C ILE A 27 10.20 8.25 -0.91
N TRP A 28 9.58 7.15 -1.32
CA TRP A 28 10.12 6.32 -2.42
C TRP A 28 9.65 6.77 -3.81
N TYR A 29 8.50 7.42 -3.93
CA TYR A 29 7.96 7.82 -5.23
C TYR A 29 8.89 8.74 -6.04
N PRO A 30 9.54 9.78 -5.46
CA PRO A 30 10.45 10.63 -6.23
C PRO A 30 11.60 9.85 -6.88
N GLN A 31 12.07 8.77 -6.24
CA GLN A 31 13.18 7.94 -6.70
C GLN A 31 12.74 6.93 -7.76
N LEU A 32 11.48 6.47 -7.69
CA LEU A 32 10.91 5.43 -8.54
C LEU A 32 9.78 5.92 -9.46
N GLN A 33 9.70 7.23 -9.72
CA GLN A 33 8.58 7.84 -10.44
C GLN A 33 8.33 7.21 -11.82
N LYS A 34 9.40 6.85 -12.54
CA LYS A 34 9.33 6.21 -13.87
C LYS A 34 8.99 4.71 -13.79
N GLU A 35 9.14 4.13 -12.61
CA GLU A 35 9.00 2.70 -12.34
C GLU A 35 7.72 2.36 -11.58
N THR A 36 6.81 3.31 -11.43
CA THR A 36 5.52 3.13 -10.77
C THR A 36 4.40 3.79 -11.58
N ILE A 37 3.17 3.66 -11.09
CA ILE A 37 2.00 4.30 -11.69
C ILE A 37 1.96 5.77 -11.30
N GLU A 38 1.59 6.62 -12.25
CA GLU A 38 1.48 8.06 -12.04
C GLU A 38 0.64 8.38 -10.79
N THR A 39 1.21 9.18 -9.90
CA THR A 39 0.63 9.48 -8.58
C THR A 39 0.76 10.98 -8.29
N LYS A 40 -0.29 11.56 -7.70
CA LYS A 40 -0.33 12.97 -7.26
C LYS A 40 -0.58 13.01 -5.75
N PHE A 41 0.01 14.01 -5.11
CA PHE A 41 -0.02 14.18 -3.66
C PHE A 41 -0.72 15.48 -3.31
N ILE A 42 -1.61 15.41 -2.32
CA ILE A 42 -2.41 16.53 -1.83
C ILE A 42 -2.05 16.72 -0.35
N PRO A 43 -1.25 17.75 -0.01
CA PRO A 43 -0.96 18.05 1.37
C PRO A 43 -2.24 18.35 2.17
N ILE A 44 -2.36 17.73 3.34
CA ILE A 44 -3.43 18.00 4.29
C ILE A 44 -2.83 18.55 5.59
N THR A 45 -3.50 19.55 6.14
CA THR A 45 -3.15 20.20 7.41
C THR A 45 -3.49 19.32 8.60
N GLU A 46 -2.93 19.64 9.77
CA GLU A 46 -3.29 18.99 11.04
C GLU A 46 -4.81 19.07 11.32
N ASN A 47 -5.45 20.20 11.04
CA ASN A 47 -6.89 20.36 11.21
C ASN A 47 -7.70 19.47 10.23
N GLU A 48 -7.22 19.31 9.00
CA GLU A 48 -7.83 18.38 8.04
C GLU A 48 -7.65 16.93 8.48
N CYS A 49 -6.47 16.56 9.00
CA CYS A 49 -6.18 15.26 9.60
C CYS A 49 -7.12 14.94 10.76
N LYS A 50 -7.22 15.84 11.75
CA LYS A 50 -8.14 15.72 12.88
C LYS A 50 -9.57 15.56 12.39
N THR A 51 -9.99 16.34 11.39
CA THR A 51 -11.34 16.23 10.82
C THR A 51 -11.60 14.88 10.16
N LEU A 52 -10.61 14.31 9.46
CA LEU A 52 -10.73 12.98 8.85
C LEU A 52 -10.82 11.87 9.91
N ILE A 53 -10.03 11.96 10.99
CA ILE A 53 -10.17 11.08 12.16
C ILE A 53 -11.57 11.21 12.73
N TYR A 54 -12.00 12.44 13.04
CA TYR A 54 -13.34 12.68 13.54
C TYR A 54 -14.39 12.11 12.62
N TYR A 55 -14.28 12.27 11.30
CA TYR A 55 -15.23 11.74 10.30
C TYR A 55 -15.31 10.20 10.31
N GLY A 56 -14.17 9.52 10.42
CA GLY A 56 -14.12 8.05 10.55
C GLY A 56 -14.69 7.56 11.88
N GLU A 57 -14.32 8.20 12.99
CA GLU A 57 -14.84 7.87 14.32
C GLU A 57 -16.33 8.26 14.49
N PHE A 58 -16.80 9.30 13.76
CA PHE A 58 -18.13 9.94 13.93
C PHE A 58 -19.30 8.99 13.71
N ARG A 59 -19.12 7.93 12.91
CA ARG A 59 -20.20 6.99 12.61
C ARG A 59 -20.37 5.88 13.64
N PHE A 60 -19.33 5.56 14.42
CA PHE A 60 -19.42 4.52 15.45
C PHE A 60 -20.02 5.00 16.77
N LEU A 61 -19.92 6.30 17.09
CA LEU A 61 -20.16 6.79 18.46
C LEU A 61 -21.41 7.63 18.68
N ILE A 62 -22.21 7.97 17.67
CA ILE A 62 -23.20 9.05 17.84
C ILE A 62 -24.66 8.59 17.93
N LYS A 63 -25.10 8.51 19.19
CA LYS A 63 -26.45 8.86 19.67
C LYS A 63 -26.58 10.34 20.10
N ASP A 64 -25.52 11.14 20.13
CA ASP A 64 -25.60 12.54 20.61
C ASP A 64 -24.80 13.52 19.72
N LYS A 65 -25.46 14.54 19.15
CA LYS A 65 -24.87 15.52 18.20
C LYS A 65 -25.06 16.95 18.68
N ASN A 66 -23.97 17.72 18.72
CA ASN A 66 -24.02 19.18 18.67
C ASN A 66 -24.00 19.68 17.21
N PHE A 67 -24.81 20.70 16.91
CA PHE A 67 -24.98 21.26 15.56
C PHE A 67 -23.73 21.97 15.00
N SER A 68 -22.87 22.49 15.89
CA SER A 68 -21.59 23.13 15.54
C SER A 68 -20.65 22.20 14.77
N ASP A 69 -20.61 20.93 15.15
CA ASP A 69 -19.62 19.96 14.67
C ASP A 69 -19.97 19.52 13.24
N ILE A 70 -21.27 19.37 12.95
CA ILE A 70 -21.76 19.07 11.60
C ILE A 70 -21.39 20.19 10.61
N LYS A 71 -21.54 21.46 11.02
CA LYS A 71 -21.21 22.61 10.17
C LYS A 71 -19.71 22.69 9.92
N PHE A 72 -18.90 22.41 10.95
CA PHE A 72 -17.44 22.36 10.85
C PHE A 72 -16.97 21.25 9.91
N ILE A 73 -17.46 20.02 10.09
CA ILE A 73 -17.15 18.87 9.22
C ILE A 73 -17.51 19.21 7.77
N LYS A 74 -18.72 19.71 7.50
CA LYS A 74 -19.13 20.11 6.14
C LYS A 74 -18.19 21.14 5.53
N LYS A 75 -17.74 22.14 6.30
CA LYS A 75 -16.81 23.16 5.83
C LYS A 75 -15.46 22.56 5.42
N ILE A 76 -14.87 21.71 6.25
CA ILE A 76 -13.58 21.08 5.95
C ILE A 76 -13.71 20.07 4.80
N THR A 77 -14.77 19.26 4.78
CA THR A 77 -15.09 18.38 3.65
C THR A 77 -15.13 19.16 2.34
N ASN A 78 -15.80 20.33 2.30
CA ASN A 78 -15.83 21.18 1.12
C ASN A 78 -14.44 21.70 0.70
N ILE A 79 -13.56 22.00 1.67
CA ILE A 79 -12.18 22.41 1.39
C ILE A 79 -11.39 21.25 0.77
N LEU A 80 -11.48 20.06 1.35
CA LEU A 80 -10.83 18.86 0.82
C LEU A 80 -11.36 18.52 -0.58
N SER A 81 -12.67 18.61 -0.82
CA SER A 81 -13.25 18.42 -2.16
C SER A 81 -12.62 19.34 -3.20
N LYS A 82 -12.42 20.62 -2.89
CA LYS A 82 -11.78 21.58 -3.81
C LYS A 82 -10.32 21.23 -4.13
N LYS A 83 -9.60 20.62 -3.18
CA LYS A 83 -8.22 20.17 -3.40
C LYS A 83 -8.15 18.88 -4.22
N ILE A 84 -9.07 17.95 -3.97
CA ILE A 84 -9.07 16.60 -4.54
C ILE A 84 -9.65 16.58 -5.96
N GLN A 85 -10.75 17.32 -6.19
CA GLN A 85 -11.51 17.27 -7.44
C GLN A 85 -10.65 17.53 -8.70
N PRO A 86 -9.78 18.55 -8.75
CA PRO A 86 -8.97 18.80 -9.94
C PRO A 86 -8.01 17.66 -10.28
N ILE A 87 -7.49 16.94 -9.28
CA ILE A 87 -6.58 15.81 -9.48
C ILE A 87 -7.36 14.57 -9.91
N LEU A 88 -8.56 14.39 -9.40
CA LEU A 88 -9.44 13.31 -9.82
C LEU A 88 -9.85 13.50 -11.29
N GLU A 89 -10.21 14.72 -11.69
CA GLU A 89 -10.49 15.10 -13.08
C GLU A 89 -9.28 14.89 -13.99
N TYR A 90 -8.07 15.24 -13.52
CA TYR A 90 -6.83 14.96 -14.25
C TYR A 90 -6.65 13.46 -14.56
N PHE A 91 -7.11 12.58 -13.66
CA PHE A 91 -7.12 11.13 -13.88
C PHE A 91 -8.42 10.62 -14.54
N ASN A 92 -9.16 11.46 -15.25
CA ASN A 92 -10.44 11.14 -15.90
C ASN A 92 -11.44 10.49 -14.93
N ASN A 93 -11.45 10.98 -13.68
CA ASN A 93 -12.28 10.47 -12.60
C ASN A 93 -12.08 8.97 -12.34
N LYS A 94 -10.86 8.46 -12.52
CA LYS A 94 -10.51 7.08 -12.14
C LYS A 94 -9.16 7.06 -11.44
N ALA A 95 -9.20 6.98 -10.12
CA ALA A 95 -8.00 6.91 -9.31
C ALA A 95 -8.09 5.80 -8.26
N PHE A 96 -6.93 5.41 -7.74
CA PHE A 96 -6.78 4.66 -6.51
C PHE A 96 -6.44 5.64 -5.38
N PHE A 97 -7.19 5.57 -4.28
CA PHE A 97 -7.00 6.43 -3.11
C PHE A 97 -6.21 5.73 -2.00
N ARG A 98 -5.28 6.47 -1.40
CA ARG A 98 -4.56 6.08 -0.18
C ARG A 98 -4.03 7.30 0.59
N LEU A 99 -3.46 7.04 1.76
CA LEU A 99 -2.56 7.96 2.47
C LEU A 99 -1.09 7.57 2.24
N VAL A 100 -0.15 8.32 2.81
CA VAL A 100 1.29 8.09 2.58
C VAL A 100 1.73 6.69 3.00
N GLY A 101 1.24 6.18 4.13
CA GLY A 101 1.64 4.87 4.63
C GLY A 101 0.70 3.73 4.24
N ARG A 102 -0.60 4.00 4.07
CA ARG A 102 -1.60 2.92 3.94
C ARG A 102 -2.75 3.24 2.99
N SER A 103 -3.31 2.18 2.41
CA SER A 103 -4.60 2.17 1.73
C SER A 103 -5.70 1.57 2.62
N ALA A 104 -6.95 1.93 2.34
CA ALA A 104 -8.15 1.59 3.12
C ALA A 104 -8.65 0.15 2.88
N LYS A 105 -7.75 -0.83 2.77
CA LYS A 105 -8.08 -2.23 2.39
C LYS A 105 -9.09 -2.92 3.34
N ASP A 106 -9.28 -2.36 4.52
CA ASP A 106 -10.22 -2.77 5.57
C ASP A 106 -11.60 -2.10 5.48
N SER A 107 -11.73 -0.99 4.74
CA SER A 107 -13.02 -0.30 4.59
C SER A 107 -14.01 -1.02 3.69
N HIS A 108 -15.31 -0.87 3.99
CA HIS A 108 -16.37 -1.36 3.12
C HIS A 108 -16.35 -0.67 1.74
N GLY A 109 -16.06 0.65 1.71
CA GLY A 109 -15.93 1.40 0.47
C GLY A 109 -14.85 0.85 -0.45
N PHE A 110 -13.71 0.43 0.12
CA PHE A 110 -12.64 -0.19 -0.65
C PHE A 110 -13.05 -1.55 -1.19
N TYR A 111 -13.68 -2.39 -0.36
CA TYR A 111 -14.14 -3.72 -0.77
C TYR A 111 -15.09 -3.66 -1.98
N LEU A 112 -16.07 -2.73 -1.97
CA LEU A 112 -17.06 -2.60 -3.04
C LEU A 112 -16.47 -2.22 -4.40
N LYS A 113 -15.39 -1.44 -4.41
CA LYS A 113 -14.79 -0.89 -5.64
C LYS A 113 -13.35 -1.34 -5.89
N ALA A 114 -12.84 -2.29 -5.10
CA ALA A 114 -11.43 -2.68 -5.09
C ALA A 114 -10.46 -1.48 -5.01
N GLY A 115 -10.84 -0.44 -4.25
CA GLY A 115 -10.05 0.79 -4.09
C GLY A 115 -10.24 1.85 -5.18
N LEU A 116 -11.00 1.59 -6.25
CA LEU A 116 -11.34 2.59 -7.26
C LEU A 116 -12.16 3.72 -6.62
N VAL A 117 -11.77 4.96 -6.90
CA VAL A 117 -12.55 6.16 -6.60
C VAL A 117 -12.83 6.92 -7.89
N GLU A 118 -14.10 7.30 -8.06
CA GLU A 118 -14.59 8.03 -9.24
C GLU A 118 -15.12 9.41 -8.88
N ASN A 119 -15.38 9.64 -7.61
CA ASN A 119 -15.83 10.91 -7.07
C ASN A 119 -15.34 11.05 -5.63
N ILE A 120 -15.55 12.24 -5.07
CA ILE A 120 -15.18 12.57 -3.71
C ILE A 120 -15.90 11.69 -2.67
N GLU A 121 -17.15 11.29 -2.95
CA GLU A 121 -17.93 10.44 -2.04
C GLU A 121 -17.29 9.05 -1.87
N ASP A 122 -16.71 8.48 -2.93
CA ASP A 122 -15.98 7.20 -2.85
C ASP A 122 -14.78 7.29 -1.90
N ILE A 123 -14.03 8.40 -1.92
CA ILE A 123 -12.90 8.63 -1.01
C ILE A 123 -13.40 8.69 0.43
N PHE A 124 -14.46 9.46 0.70
CA PHE A 124 -15.02 9.52 2.04
C PHE A 124 -15.59 8.18 2.48
N LYS A 125 -16.22 7.39 1.60
CA LYS A 125 -16.69 6.03 1.92
C LYS A 125 -15.55 5.10 2.32
N GLN A 126 -14.35 5.26 1.75
CA GLN A 126 -13.17 4.51 2.16
C GLN A 126 -12.60 4.97 3.52
N PHE A 127 -12.88 6.20 3.96
CA PHE A 127 -12.47 6.69 5.29
C PHE A 127 -13.40 6.27 6.43
N ILE A 128 -14.70 6.05 6.16
CA ILE A 128 -15.73 5.89 7.19
C ILE A 128 -15.40 4.80 8.20
N ASP A 129 -14.87 3.68 7.75
CA ASP A 129 -14.67 2.47 8.55
C ASP A 129 -13.25 1.90 8.39
N SER A 130 -12.28 2.70 7.94
CA SER A 130 -10.88 2.28 7.86
C SER A 130 -10.10 2.63 9.11
N GLU A 131 -9.89 1.65 9.99
CA GLU A 131 -8.93 1.74 11.09
C GLU A 131 -7.52 1.97 10.55
N ARG A 132 -7.17 1.36 9.41
CA ARG A 132 -5.85 1.52 8.78
C ARG A 132 -5.54 2.96 8.42
N LEU A 133 -6.50 3.71 7.87
CA LEU A 133 -6.31 5.12 7.53
C LEU A 133 -6.26 5.99 8.79
N ILE A 134 -7.11 5.72 9.77
CA ILE A 134 -7.13 6.45 11.06
C ILE A 134 -5.77 6.29 11.77
N GLU A 135 -5.27 5.06 11.89
CA GLU A 135 -3.95 4.77 12.46
C GLU A 135 -2.81 5.48 11.70
N ASP A 136 -2.87 5.53 10.37
CA ASP A 136 -1.84 6.20 9.56
C ASP A 136 -1.80 7.71 9.81
N ILE A 137 -2.98 8.34 9.95
CA ILE A 137 -3.08 9.77 10.33
C ILE A 137 -2.56 9.97 11.76
N PHE A 138 -3.00 9.17 12.73
CA PHE A 138 -2.54 9.29 14.11
C PHE A 138 -1.03 9.14 14.23
N LEU A 139 -0.45 8.18 13.51
CA LEU A 139 0.98 7.96 13.50
C LEU A 139 1.71 9.19 12.94
N CYS A 140 1.24 9.75 11.82
CA CYS A 140 1.83 10.96 11.25
C CYS A 140 1.72 12.16 12.21
N LEU A 141 0.55 12.38 12.83
CA LEU A 141 0.35 13.46 13.80
C LEU A 141 1.25 13.32 15.04
N LYS A 142 1.36 12.09 15.59
CA LYS A 142 2.19 11.82 16.77
C LYS A 142 3.67 12.16 16.56
N PHE A 143 4.16 12.01 15.33
CA PHE A 143 5.56 12.23 14.97
C PHE A 143 5.79 13.47 14.10
N ASP A 144 4.83 14.41 14.09
CA ASP A 144 4.88 15.66 13.32
C ASP A 144 5.27 15.45 11.84
N TYR A 145 4.71 14.42 11.22
CA TYR A 145 4.95 14.08 9.83
C TYR A 145 3.85 14.66 8.92
N PRO A 146 4.19 15.42 7.86
CA PRO A 146 3.21 15.99 6.95
C PRO A 146 2.44 14.94 6.14
N GLN A 147 1.20 14.65 6.56
CA GLN A 147 0.31 13.70 5.90
C GLN A 147 -0.22 14.25 4.56
N LYS A 148 -0.51 13.34 3.63
CA LYS A 148 -0.98 13.67 2.28
C LYS A 148 -2.07 12.68 1.86
N ILE A 149 -3.11 13.20 1.22
CA ILE A 149 -4.00 12.38 0.41
C ILE A 149 -3.25 12.07 -0.89
N VAL A 150 -3.27 10.81 -1.30
CA VAL A 150 -2.55 10.34 -2.46
C VAL A 150 -3.55 9.74 -3.44
N LEU A 151 -3.56 10.29 -4.65
CA LEU A 151 -4.33 9.76 -5.78
C LEU A 151 -3.37 9.21 -6.80
N ARG A 152 -3.51 7.92 -7.09
CA ARG A 152 -2.77 7.23 -8.16
C ARG A 152 -3.70 6.96 -9.32
N LYS A 153 -3.22 7.11 -10.56
CA LYS A 153 -4.01 6.76 -11.75
C LYS A 153 -4.54 5.34 -11.63
N TRP A 154 -5.83 5.14 -11.86
CA TRP A 154 -6.39 3.80 -11.86
C TRP A 154 -5.86 2.98 -13.04
N VAL A 155 -5.45 1.75 -12.75
CA VAL A 155 -5.06 0.76 -13.75
C VAL A 155 -5.68 -0.58 -13.37
N GLU A 156 -6.10 -1.35 -14.36
CA GLU A 156 -6.54 -2.71 -14.14
C GLU A 156 -5.33 -3.62 -13.95
N ILE A 157 -5.34 -4.39 -12.87
CA ILE A 157 -4.27 -5.32 -12.52
C ILE A 157 -4.86 -6.72 -12.57
N LYS A 158 -4.30 -7.59 -13.41
CA LYS A 158 -4.69 -9.00 -13.40
C LYS A 158 -4.15 -9.63 -12.12
N LYS A 159 -5.02 -10.35 -11.39
CA LYS A 159 -4.68 -10.95 -10.09
C LYS A 159 -3.48 -11.91 -10.12
N HIS A 160 -3.21 -12.53 -11.27
CA HIS A 160 -2.05 -13.43 -11.46
C HIS A 160 -0.76 -12.70 -11.83
N GLU A 161 -0.82 -11.39 -12.06
CA GLU A 161 0.30 -10.53 -12.44
C GLU A 161 0.74 -9.58 -11.31
N GLU A 162 0.33 -9.87 -10.07
CA GLU A 162 0.77 -9.15 -8.86
C GLU A 162 1.62 -10.08 -8.00
N PHE A 163 2.81 -9.60 -7.63
CA PHE A 163 3.78 -10.36 -6.86
C PHE A 163 4.31 -9.55 -5.68
N ARG A 164 4.57 -10.24 -4.58
CA ARG A 164 5.27 -9.71 -3.41
C ARG A 164 6.69 -10.27 -3.38
N LEU A 165 7.66 -9.39 -3.29
CA LEU A 165 9.08 -9.71 -3.25
C LEU A 165 9.61 -9.44 -1.84
N ILE A 166 10.42 -10.35 -1.32
CA ILE A 166 11.16 -10.19 -0.06
C ILE A 166 12.60 -9.80 -0.44
N ILE A 167 12.99 -8.57 -0.12
CA ILE A 167 14.31 -8.01 -0.43
C ILE A 167 15.14 -7.95 0.85
N ILE A 168 16.32 -8.55 0.83
CA ILE A 168 17.26 -8.58 1.96
C ILE A 168 18.66 -8.33 1.42
N ASN A 169 19.37 -7.35 1.98
CA ASN A 169 20.68 -6.90 1.50
C ASN A 169 20.69 -6.57 -0.01
N LYS A 170 19.64 -5.90 -0.51
CA LYS A 170 19.43 -5.59 -1.94
C LYS A 170 19.39 -6.83 -2.87
N GLU A 171 19.02 -7.99 -2.35
CA GLU A 171 18.79 -9.21 -3.14
C GLU A 171 17.36 -9.72 -2.96
N ILE A 172 16.78 -10.28 -4.02
CA ILE A 172 15.49 -10.99 -3.93
C ILE A 172 15.73 -12.33 -3.23
N LYS A 173 15.17 -12.50 -2.04
CA LYS A 173 15.16 -13.76 -1.29
C LYS A 173 13.86 -14.54 -1.44
N GLY A 174 12.77 -13.86 -1.77
CA GLY A 174 11.49 -14.52 -1.97
C GLY A 174 10.64 -13.82 -3.01
N ILE A 175 9.92 -14.60 -3.82
CA ILE A 175 8.81 -14.11 -4.65
C ILE A 175 7.57 -14.90 -4.26
N SER A 176 6.48 -14.21 -3.97
CA SER A 176 5.17 -14.81 -3.71
C SER A 176 4.15 -14.30 -4.73
N GLN A 177 3.30 -15.20 -5.21
CA GLN A 177 1.99 -14.83 -5.75
C GLN A 177 1.26 -13.96 -4.70
N TYR A 178 0.81 -12.76 -5.07
CA TYR A 178 0.14 -11.85 -4.14
C TYR A 178 -1.31 -12.25 -3.85
N TYR A 179 -2.06 -12.67 -4.87
CA TYR A 179 -3.43 -13.14 -4.68
C TYR A 179 -3.43 -14.60 -4.19
N TYR A 180 -2.99 -14.84 -2.96
CA TYR A 180 -2.83 -16.18 -2.39
C TYR A 180 -4.04 -16.63 -1.55
N PHE A 181 -4.84 -15.69 -1.04
CA PHE A 181 -6.07 -15.98 -0.32
C PHE A 181 -7.01 -16.88 -1.14
N GLN A 182 -7.72 -17.79 -0.45
CA GLN A 182 -8.57 -18.82 -1.05
C GLN A 182 -7.83 -19.89 -1.87
N ASN A 183 -6.50 -20.03 -1.71
CA ASN A 183 -5.68 -21.00 -2.47
C ASN A 183 -5.92 -20.90 -3.98
N LYS A 184 -5.99 -19.67 -4.50
CA LYS A 184 -6.37 -19.43 -5.89
C LYS A 184 -5.28 -19.91 -6.84
N TYR A 185 -5.62 -20.89 -7.67
CA TYR A 185 -4.80 -21.38 -8.78
C TYR A 185 -5.00 -20.51 -10.03
N PHE A 186 -3.90 -20.15 -10.69
CA PHE A 186 -3.86 -19.42 -11.96
C PHE A 186 -3.02 -20.18 -13.00
N PRO A 187 -3.65 -20.86 -13.98
CA PRO A 187 -2.93 -21.56 -15.05
C PRO A 187 -1.92 -20.67 -15.78
N GLU A 188 -2.26 -19.40 -16.00
CA GLU A 188 -1.44 -18.40 -16.68
C GLU A 188 -0.12 -18.16 -15.96
N LEU A 189 -0.15 -18.09 -14.62
CA LEU A 189 1.05 -17.99 -13.80
C LEU A 189 1.89 -19.27 -13.87
N VAL A 190 1.25 -20.43 -13.66
CA VAL A 190 1.97 -21.71 -13.60
C VAL A 190 2.68 -22.03 -14.91
N ASN A 191 2.00 -21.79 -16.04
CA ASN A 191 2.56 -22.05 -17.37
C ASN A 191 3.72 -21.11 -17.73
N ASN A 192 3.80 -19.93 -17.09
CA ASN A 192 4.80 -18.89 -17.40
C ASN A 192 5.75 -18.58 -16.23
N ILE A 193 5.86 -19.47 -15.24
CA ILE A 193 6.60 -19.16 -14.01
C ILE A 193 8.06 -18.78 -14.24
N LYS A 194 8.74 -19.45 -15.18
CA LYS A 194 10.14 -19.15 -15.54
C LYS A 194 10.27 -17.75 -16.14
N TYR A 195 9.35 -17.39 -17.03
CA TYR A 195 9.30 -16.04 -17.61
C TYR A 195 9.11 -14.97 -16.53
N TYR A 196 8.15 -15.15 -15.62
CA TYR A 196 7.95 -14.21 -14.52
C TYR A 196 9.19 -14.09 -13.64
N GLN A 197 9.81 -15.22 -13.28
CA GLN A 197 11.03 -15.20 -12.46
C GLN A 197 12.14 -14.39 -13.13
N GLU A 198 12.50 -14.73 -14.37
CA GLU A 198 13.57 -14.06 -15.12
C GLU A 198 13.28 -12.56 -15.35
N SER A 199 12.04 -12.25 -15.70
CA SER A 199 11.57 -10.87 -15.93
C SER A 199 11.64 -10.04 -14.64
N ILE A 200 11.25 -10.61 -13.49
CA ILE A 200 11.31 -9.94 -12.19
C ILE A 200 12.75 -9.69 -11.76
N PHE A 201 13.65 -10.67 -11.88
CA PHE A 201 15.07 -10.48 -11.58
C PHE A 201 15.71 -9.40 -12.46
N SER A 202 15.49 -9.46 -13.77
CA SER A 202 16.01 -8.47 -14.72
C SER A 202 15.47 -7.06 -14.44
N TYR A 203 14.21 -6.96 -14.02
CA TYR A 203 13.62 -5.68 -13.63
C TYR A 203 14.23 -5.15 -12.33
N PHE A 204 14.33 -6.01 -11.31
CA PHE A 204 14.88 -5.63 -10.01
C PHE A 204 16.34 -5.15 -10.12
N ASP A 205 17.17 -5.83 -10.92
CA ASP A 205 18.55 -5.41 -11.18
C ASP A 205 18.66 -3.99 -11.74
N LYS A 206 17.64 -3.50 -12.46
CA LYS A 206 17.61 -2.14 -13.01
C LYS A 206 17.22 -1.10 -11.96
N ILE A 207 16.47 -1.48 -10.93
CA ILE A 207 15.85 -0.53 -9.98
C ILE A 207 16.44 -0.59 -8.58
N LYS A 208 17.17 -1.66 -8.21
CA LYS A 208 17.67 -1.90 -6.85
C LYS A 208 18.59 -0.80 -6.29
N ASP A 209 19.23 -0.04 -7.17
CA ASP A 209 20.11 1.08 -6.80
C ASP A 209 19.45 2.45 -6.95
N LEU A 210 18.19 2.50 -7.39
CA LEU A 210 17.41 3.74 -7.43
C LEU A 210 16.83 4.10 -6.05
N PHE A 211 16.67 3.12 -5.16
CA PHE A 211 16.07 3.29 -3.84
C PHE A 211 17.04 2.87 -2.73
N GLU A 212 17.09 3.64 -1.64
CA GLU A 212 18.16 3.51 -0.63
C GLU A 212 18.01 2.31 0.31
N LEU A 213 16.80 1.76 0.49
CA LEU A 213 16.59 0.66 1.43
C LEU A 213 17.27 -0.63 0.95
N GLU A 214 17.91 -1.33 1.88
CA GLU A 214 18.52 -2.63 1.64
C GLU A 214 17.56 -3.79 1.93
N ASP A 215 16.75 -3.62 2.99
CA ASP A 215 15.82 -4.64 3.51
C ASP A 215 14.38 -4.11 3.48
N TYR A 216 13.53 -4.72 2.66
CA TYR A 216 12.14 -4.30 2.51
C TYR A 216 11.29 -5.36 1.80
N VAL A 217 9.98 -5.15 1.80
CA VAL A 217 9.03 -5.92 1.00
C VAL A 217 8.56 -5.05 -0.16
N LEU A 218 8.59 -5.59 -1.36
CA LEU A 218 8.25 -4.87 -2.60
C LEU A 218 7.08 -5.56 -3.29
N ASP A 219 5.97 -4.85 -3.45
CA ASP A 219 4.87 -5.31 -4.29
C ASP A 219 5.06 -4.75 -5.70
N ILE A 220 4.96 -5.63 -6.70
CA ILE A 220 5.01 -5.27 -8.12
C ILE A 220 3.78 -5.77 -8.84
N ILE A 221 3.46 -5.11 -9.95
CA ILE A 221 2.45 -5.52 -10.91
C ILE A 221 3.04 -5.59 -12.31
N TYR A 222 2.47 -6.41 -13.20
CA TYR A 222 2.70 -6.19 -14.64
C TYR A 222 1.71 -5.15 -15.16
N TYR A 223 2.23 -4.09 -15.75
CA TYR A 223 1.48 -3.06 -16.43
C TYR A 223 2.02 -2.94 -17.85
N LYS A 224 1.15 -3.20 -18.85
CA LYS A 224 1.52 -3.26 -20.27
C LYS A 224 2.73 -4.18 -20.49
N ASP A 225 2.64 -5.40 -19.95
CA ASP A 225 3.66 -6.46 -20.07
C ASP A 225 5.04 -6.11 -19.47
N SER A 226 5.12 -5.10 -18.61
CA SER A 226 6.34 -4.72 -17.90
C SER A 226 6.10 -4.64 -16.39
N PRO A 227 7.03 -5.13 -15.54
CA PRO A 227 6.92 -4.93 -14.10
C PRO A 227 6.94 -3.45 -13.73
N LYS A 228 6.12 -3.08 -12.75
CA LYS A 228 6.08 -1.75 -12.11
C LYS A 228 5.93 -1.90 -10.61
N VAL A 229 6.62 -1.02 -9.86
CA VAL A 229 6.49 -0.90 -8.40
C VAL A 229 5.08 -0.45 -8.06
N LEU A 230 4.41 -1.21 -7.19
CA LEU A 230 3.09 -0.89 -6.65
C LEU A 230 3.19 -0.32 -5.23
N GLU A 231 3.96 -0.97 -4.36
CA GLU A 231 4.04 -0.67 -2.93
C GLU A 231 5.42 -1.06 -2.39
N ILE A 232 5.95 -0.29 -1.43
CA ILE A 232 7.08 -0.70 -0.60
C ILE A 232 6.55 -0.79 0.83
N ASN A 233 6.83 -1.91 1.50
CA ASN A 233 6.41 -2.20 2.86
C ASN A 233 7.66 -2.53 3.71
N PRO A 234 7.62 -2.30 5.03
CA PRO A 234 8.75 -2.65 5.88
C PRO A 234 8.96 -4.17 5.94
N LEU A 235 10.21 -4.60 6.06
CA LEU A 235 10.56 -5.99 6.37
C LEU A 235 10.34 -6.26 7.86
N CYS A 236 9.10 -6.51 8.25
CA CYS A 236 8.72 -6.84 9.64
C CYS A 236 7.49 -7.76 9.70
N ASP A 237 7.20 -8.26 10.90
CA ASP A 237 6.13 -9.22 11.18
C ASP A 237 4.71 -8.67 11.03
N TRP A 238 4.55 -7.38 10.72
CA TRP A 238 3.25 -6.75 10.41
C TRP A 238 2.94 -6.66 8.91
N THR A 239 3.96 -6.82 8.07
CA THR A 239 3.76 -6.92 6.62
C THR A 239 3.36 -8.37 6.32
N ASP A 240 2.27 -8.58 5.62
CA ASP A 240 1.84 -9.93 5.24
C ASP A 240 2.93 -10.62 4.38
N PRO A 241 3.48 -11.79 4.76
CA PRO A 241 4.49 -12.50 3.96
C PRO A 241 3.91 -13.22 2.73
N CYS A 242 2.60 -13.16 2.52
CA CYS A 242 1.85 -13.94 1.53
C CYS A 242 2.05 -15.46 1.72
N LEU A 243 2.70 -16.15 0.77
CA LEU A 243 2.95 -17.59 0.84
C LEU A 243 4.18 -17.95 1.69
N PHE A 244 4.83 -16.97 2.30
CA PHE A 244 5.89 -17.17 3.29
C PHE A 244 5.33 -17.11 4.73
N ASP A 245 6.16 -17.47 5.70
CA ASP A 245 5.87 -17.43 7.14
C ASP A 245 7.10 -16.88 7.85
N TRP A 246 6.99 -15.65 8.38
CA TRP A 246 8.09 -14.95 9.05
C TRP A 246 8.72 -15.72 10.22
N LYS A 247 8.02 -16.71 10.79
CA LYS A 247 8.54 -17.51 11.91
C LYS A 247 9.25 -18.79 11.45
N LYS A 248 9.05 -19.22 10.21
CA LYS A 248 9.54 -20.52 9.70
C LYS A 248 10.56 -20.37 8.58
N ASP A 249 10.42 -19.35 7.75
CA ASP A 249 11.30 -19.12 6.62
C ASP A 249 12.53 -18.31 7.06
N ASP A 250 13.72 -18.81 6.76
CA ASP A 250 15.00 -18.18 7.13
C ASP A 250 15.56 -17.27 6.03
N PHE A 251 15.00 -17.34 4.81
CA PHE A 251 15.42 -16.60 3.62
C PHE A 251 16.92 -16.76 3.31
N ALA A 252 17.51 -17.91 3.66
CA ALA A 252 18.89 -18.23 3.35
C ALA A 252 19.10 -18.41 1.85
N ASP A 253 18.17 -19.11 1.20
CA ASP A 253 18.13 -19.36 -0.24
C ASP A 253 16.91 -18.69 -0.88
N PHE A 254 17.00 -18.42 -2.18
CA PHE A 254 15.90 -17.88 -2.96
C PHE A 254 14.77 -18.90 -3.15
N GLU A 255 13.53 -18.45 -2.97
CA GLU A 255 12.33 -19.24 -3.33
C GLU A 255 11.29 -18.43 -4.10
N PHE A 256 10.62 -19.08 -5.08
CA PHE A 256 9.41 -18.57 -5.72
C PHE A 256 8.21 -19.44 -5.34
N ARG A 257 7.32 -18.90 -4.49
CA ARG A 257 6.11 -19.56 -4.02
C ARG A 257 4.87 -19.08 -4.78
N TYR A 258 4.08 -20.05 -5.26
CA TYR A 258 2.83 -19.86 -5.97
C TYR A 258 1.95 -21.11 -5.81
N ILE A 259 0.63 -20.97 -5.99
CA ILE A 259 -0.29 -22.09 -5.86
C ILE A 259 -0.20 -22.96 -7.11
N LYS A 260 0.39 -24.17 -6.97
CA LYS A 260 0.65 -25.08 -8.11
C LYS A 260 -0.57 -25.84 -8.61
N ASN A 261 -1.54 -26.15 -7.74
CA ASN A 261 -2.70 -26.97 -8.06
C ASN A 261 -3.96 -26.40 -7.42
N LYS A 262 -5.10 -26.61 -8.10
CA LYS A 262 -6.42 -26.35 -7.51
C LYS A 262 -6.66 -27.38 -6.40
N LYS A 263 -6.68 -26.95 -5.14
CA LYS A 263 -7.23 -27.80 -4.06
C LYS A 263 -8.75 -27.76 -4.19
N TYR A 264 -9.36 -28.92 -4.45
CA TYR A 264 -10.81 -29.12 -4.46
C TYR A 264 -11.36 -29.07 -3.03
#